data_AF-A0A1B6GGF4-F1
#
_entry.id   AF-A0A1B6GGF4-F1
#
_cell.length_a   1.000
_cell.length_b   1.000
_cell.length_c   1.000
_cell.angle_alpha   90.00
_cell.angle_beta   90.00
_cell.angle_gamma   90.00
#
_symmetry.space_group_name_H-M   'P 1'
#
loop_
_entity.id
_entity.type
_entity.pdbx_description
1 polymer ?
#
loop_
_entity_poly.entity_id
_entity_poly.type
_entity_poly.pdbx_seq_one_letter_code
_entity_poly.pdbx_strand_id
1 'polypeptide(L)'
;RELLKILNHFNIQIDNPLSILNQDVSRSFLNCNSSNKKYMFFIRATSLERVTLESIIEDIEQRKKLMSENKPKLDEATAQERSLASKIDNLNQQNRDLFRKRLELKNEQEKVNEMLQDMESHRQHLGTKLRLLTSDCHKLQ
;
A
#
# COMPACT_ATOMS: atom_id res chain seq x y z
N ARG A 1 5.63 31.02 13.49
CA ARG A 1 5.99 30.57 12.12
C ARG A 1 5.08 29.44 11.60
N GLU A 2 4.62 28.51 12.45
CA GLU A 2 3.71 27.43 12.03
C GLU A 2 2.34 27.91 11.55
N LEU A 3 1.76 28.91 12.21
CA LEU A 3 0.49 29.52 11.76
C LEU A 3 0.55 30.01 10.31
N LEU A 4 1.62 30.71 9.92
CA LEU A 4 1.81 31.15 8.53
C LEU A 4 1.95 29.96 7.57
N LYS A 5 2.59 28.87 7.99
CA LYS A 5 2.68 27.65 7.17
C LYS A 5 1.30 27.02 6.96
N ILE A 6 0.48 26.97 8.01
CA ILE A 6 -0.90 26.45 7.94
C ILE A 6 -1.76 27.36 7.04
N LEU A 7 -1.69 28.67 7.24
CA LEU A 7 -2.42 29.65 6.42
C LEU A 7 -2.03 29.54 4.94
N ASN A 8 -0.72 29.42 4.64
CA ASN A 8 -0.24 29.22 3.28
C ASN A 8 -0.68 27.86 2.71
N HIS A 9 -0.67 26.80 3.51
CA HIS A 9 -1.09 25.46 3.08
C HIS A 9 -2.56 25.42 2.66
N PHE A 10 -3.43 26.11 3.41
CA PHE A 10 -4.86 26.21 3.10
C PHE A 10 -5.23 27.41 2.21
N ASN A 11 -4.24 28.14 1.70
CA ASN A 11 -4.41 29.33 0.87
C ASN A 11 -5.32 30.40 1.51
N ILE A 12 -5.22 30.58 2.82
CA ILE A 12 -5.97 31.58 3.60
C ILE A 12 -5.19 32.90 3.60
N GLN A 13 -5.72 33.91 2.88
CA GLN A 13 -5.07 35.21 2.69
C GLN A 13 -5.62 36.27 3.66
N ILE A 14 -5.10 36.32 4.88
CA ILE A 14 -5.57 37.27 5.90
C ILE A 14 -5.24 38.74 5.59
N ASP A 15 -4.19 39.00 4.80
CA ASP A 15 -3.74 40.36 4.45
C ASP A 15 -4.38 40.89 3.17
N ASN A 16 -5.12 40.05 2.42
CA ASN A 16 -5.73 40.46 1.17
C ASN A 16 -7.01 41.26 1.46
N PRO A 17 -7.06 42.57 1.12
CA PRO A 17 -8.23 43.41 1.38
C PRO A 17 -9.49 42.98 0.60
N LEU A 18 -9.36 42.11 -0.42
CA LEU A 18 -10.50 41.46 -1.07
C LEU A 18 -10.97 40.20 -0.36
N SER A 19 -10.09 39.51 0.37
CA SER A 19 -10.47 38.33 1.17
C SER A 19 -11.15 38.74 2.47
N ILE A 20 -10.79 39.91 3.02
CA ILE A 20 -11.45 40.49 4.20
C ILE A 20 -11.74 41.97 3.91
N LEU A 21 -12.95 42.22 3.39
CA LEU A 21 -13.41 43.57 3.09
C LEU A 21 -14.22 44.14 4.26
N ASN A 22 -13.57 44.96 5.08
CA ASN A 22 -14.26 45.66 6.16
C ASN A 22 -14.97 46.93 5.65
N GLN A 23 -15.94 47.44 6.44
CA GLN A 23 -16.81 48.54 6.04
C GLN A 23 -16.05 49.82 5.67
N ASP A 24 -14.97 50.13 6.39
CA ASP A 24 -14.17 51.33 6.15
C ASP A 24 -13.30 51.19 4.89
N VAL A 25 -12.76 50.00 4.63
CA VAL A 25 -12.00 49.69 3.41
C VAL A 25 -12.93 49.69 2.19
N SER A 26 -14.16 49.17 2.30
CA SER A 26 -15.17 49.28 1.23
C SER A 26 -15.50 50.74 0.91
N ARG A 27 -15.77 51.55 1.94
CA ARG A 27 -16.13 52.96 1.77
C ARG A 27 -14.97 53.76 1.20
N SER A 28 -13.76 53.53 1.70
CA SER A 28 -12.55 54.17 1.19
C SER A 28 -12.22 53.76 -0.24
N PHE A 29 -12.50 52.51 -0.63
CA PHE A 29 -12.28 52.04 -2.00
C PHE A 29 -13.23 52.72 -3.00
N LEU A 30 -14.53 52.76 -2.68
CA LEU A 30 -15.56 53.35 -3.52
C LEU A 30 -15.41 54.87 -3.65
N ASN A 31 -15.03 55.55 -2.56
CA ASN A 31 -14.89 57.01 -2.53
C ASN A 31 -13.48 57.51 -2.93
N CYS A 32 -12.57 56.61 -3.31
CA CYS A 32 -11.22 57.01 -3.71
C CYS A 32 -11.21 57.62 -5.12
N ASN A 33 -10.95 58.92 -5.22
CA ASN A 33 -10.81 59.62 -6.51
C ASN A 33 -9.38 59.59 -7.10
N SER A 34 -8.40 59.01 -6.39
CA SER A 34 -7.02 58.91 -6.88
C SER A 34 -6.78 57.62 -7.66
N SER A 35 -6.42 57.75 -8.93
CA SER A 35 -6.08 56.61 -9.81
C SER A 35 -4.92 55.78 -9.27
N ASN A 36 -3.92 56.42 -8.63
CA ASN A 36 -2.76 55.74 -8.04
C ASN A 36 -3.18 54.82 -6.87
N LYS A 37 -4.09 55.28 -6.00
CA LYS A 37 -4.59 54.46 -4.89
C LYS A 37 -5.40 53.25 -5.37
N LYS A 38 -6.20 53.40 -6.45
CA LYS A 38 -6.90 52.26 -7.08
C LYS A 38 -5.92 51.24 -7.67
N TYR A 39 -4.86 51.71 -8.32
CA TYR A 39 -3.80 50.85 -8.85
C TYR A 39 -3.10 50.06 -7.73
N MET A 40 -2.65 50.73 -6.67
CA MET A 40 -2.02 50.06 -5.53
C MET A 40 -2.95 49.08 -4.81
N PHE A 41 -4.24 49.45 -4.68
CA PHE A 41 -5.25 48.53 -4.15
C PHE A 41 -5.36 47.28 -5.02
N PHE A 42 -5.42 47.42 -6.35
CA PHE A 42 -5.48 46.30 -7.28
C PHE A 42 -4.25 45.40 -7.17
N ILE A 43 -3.04 45.97 -7.12
CA ILE A 43 -1.79 45.21 -7.01
C ILE A 43 -1.71 44.39 -5.71
N ARG A 44 -2.17 44.96 -4.58
CA ARG A 44 -2.28 44.26 -3.29
C ARG A 44 -3.36 43.20 -3.28
N ALA A 45 -4.53 43.55 -3.78
CA ALA A 45 -5.71 42.69 -3.88
C ALA A 45 -5.46 41.43 -4.73
N THR A 46 -4.70 41.57 -5.81
CA THR A 46 -4.29 40.47 -6.70
C THR A 46 -3.01 39.79 -6.22
N SER A 47 -2.41 40.24 -5.11
CA SER A 47 -1.12 39.77 -4.60
C SER A 47 0.03 39.85 -5.61
N LEU A 48 -0.12 40.66 -6.68
CA LEU A 48 0.91 40.85 -7.70
C LEU A 48 2.17 41.52 -7.13
N GLU A 49 2.05 42.25 -6.01
CA GLU A 49 3.22 42.78 -5.28
C GLU A 49 4.18 41.69 -4.80
N ARG A 50 3.66 40.47 -4.53
CA ARG A 50 4.47 39.35 -4.04
C ARG A 50 5.11 38.56 -5.19
N VAL A 51 4.68 38.78 -6.43
CA VAL A 51 5.17 38.08 -7.62
C VAL A 51 6.29 38.91 -8.24
N THR A 52 7.46 38.89 -7.59
CA THR A 52 8.69 39.45 -8.16
C THR A 52 9.51 38.35 -8.82
N LEU A 53 10.34 38.70 -9.80
CA LEU A 53 11.27 37.74 -10.42
C LEU A 53 12.17 37.07 -9.36
N GLU A 54 12.62 37.83 -8.36
CA GLU A 54 13.43 37.33 -7.24
C GLU A 54 12.67 36.26 -6.43
N SER A 55 11.42 36.52 -6.06
CA SER A 55 10.59 35.56 -5.31
C SER A 55 10.36 34.25 -6.09
N ILE A 56 10.17 34.34 -7.41
CA ILE A 56 9.98 33.17 -8.27
C ILE A 56 11.29 32.36 -8.35
N ILE A 57 12.43 33.03 -8.48
CA ILE A 57 13.75 32.37 -8.53
C ILE A 57 14.02 31.65 -7.20
N GLU A 58 13.81 32.31 -6.06
CA GLU A 58 13.97 31.71 -4.73
C GLU A 58 13.07 30.48 -4.55
N ASP A 59 11.80 30.57 -4.95
CA ASP A 59 10.85 29.45 -4.88
C ASP A 59 11.31 28.27 -5.76
N ILE A 60 11.81 28.54 -6.97
CA ILE A 60 12.33 27.51 -7.87
C ILE A 60 13.56 26.84 -7.25
N GLU A 61 14.48 27.60 -6.67
CA GLU A 61 15.69 27.07 -6.03
C GLU A 61 15.35 26.21 -4.80
N GLN A 62 14.45 26.68 -3.94
CA GLN A 62 13.99 25.91 -2.79
C GLN A 62 13.32 24.59 -3.22
N ARG A 63 12.45 24.64 -4.24
CA ARG A 63 11.81 23.44 -4.79
C ARG A 63 12.80 22.48 -5.43
N LYS A 64 13.80 22.99 -6.17
CA LYS A 64 14.89 22.18 -6.74
C LYS A 64 15.70 21.50 -5.65
N LYS A 65 16.02 22.21 -4.57
CA LYS A 65 16.73 21.64 -3.42
C LYS A 65 15.92 20.53 -2.77
N LEU A 66 14.65 20.79 -2.44
CA LEU A 66 13.74 19.77 -1.87
C LEU A 66 13.59 18.56 -2.80
N MET A 67 13.48 18.77 -4.11
CA MET A 67 13.46 17.69 -5.10
C MET A 67 14.75 16.88 -5.08
N SER A 68 15.92 17.53 -5.04
CA SER A 68 17.21 16.85 -5.00
C SER A 68 17.41 16.03 -3.72
N GLU A 69 16.90 16.50 -2.58
CA GLU A 69 16.96 15.80 -1.29
C GLU A 69 15.97 14.63 -1.21
N ASN A 70 14.79 14.75 -1.84
CA ASN A 70 13.76 13.72 -1.82
C ASN A 70 13.91 12.67 -2.92
N LYS A 71 14.55 13.00 -4.05
CA LYS A 71 14.84 12.09 -5.16
C LYS A 71 15.51 10.77 -4.69
N PRO A 72 16.60 10.78 -3.89
CA PRO A 72 17.24 9.53 -3.46
C PRO A 72 16.33 8.69 -2.56
N LYS A 73 15.54 9.33 -1.68
CA LYS A 73 14.57 8.63 -0.82
C LYS A 73 13.49 7.95 -1.64
N LEU A 74 13.01 8.62 -2.68
CA LEU A 74 12.04 8.06 -3.62
C LEU A 74 12.64 6.89 -4.40
N ASP A 75 13.86 7.03 -4.90
CA ASP A 75 14.55 5.98 -5.66
C ASP A 75 14.82 4.74 -4.78
N GLU A 76 15.22 4.94 -3.52
CA GLU A 76 15.39 3.86 -2.54
C GLU A 76 14.06 3.15 -2.25
N ALA A 77 12.99 3.90 -1.97
CA ALA A 77 11.66 3.33 -1.73
C ALA A 77 11.17 2.51 -2.93
N THR A 78 11.41 3.01 -4.15
CA THR A 78 11.04 2.31 -5.40
C THR A 78 11.88 1.04 -5.59
N ALA A 79 13.17 1.06 -5.22
CA ALA A 79 14.02 -0.13 -5.28
C ALA A 79 13.58 -1.20 -4.26
N GLN A 80 13.21 -0.79 -3.05
CA GLN A 80 12.68 -1.67 -2.01
C GLN A 80 11.35 -2.31 -2.46
N GLU A 81 10.43 -1.53 -3.03
CA GLU A 81 9.17 -2.03 -3.59
C GLU A 81 9.42 -3.13 -4.62
N ARG A 82 10.34 -2.91 -5.58
CA ARG A 82 10.69 -3.93 -6.59
C ARG A 82 11.27 -5.20 -5.96
N SER A 83 12.13 -5.07 -4.94
CA SER A 83 12.69 -6.21 -4.23
C SER A 83 11.60 -7.02 -3.52
N LEU A 84 10.66 -6.34 -2.86
CA LEU A 84 9.54 -6.98 -2.17
C LEU A 84 8.59 -7.67 -3.16
N ALA A 85 8.27 -7.04 -4.29
CA ALA A 85 7.46 -7.65 -5.34
C ALA A 85 8.08 -8.97 -5.84
N SER A 86 9.39 -8.96 -6.12
CA SER A 86 10.10 -10.18 -6.53
C SER A 86 10.08 -11.27 -5.43
N LYS A 87 10.23 -10.90 -4.15
CA LYS A 87 10.11 -11.86 -3.04
C LYS A 87 8.72 -12.47 -2.95
N ILE A 88 7.66 -11.68 -3.16
CA ILE A 88 6.27 -12.16 -3.18
C ILE A 88 6.08 -13.16 -4.31
N ASP A 89 6.58 -12.87 -5.52
CA ASP A 89 6.48 -13.78 -6.66
C ASP A 89 7.21 -15.12 -6.39
N ASN A 90 8.41 -15.05 -5.82
CA ASN A 90 9.17 -16.24 -5.42
C ASN A 90 8.42 -17.07 -4.37
N LEU A 91 7.88 -16.44 -3.32
CA LEU A 91 7.10 -17.12 -2.28
C LEU A 91 5.81 -17.73 -2.85
N ASN A 92 5.15 -17.04 -3.77
CA ASN A 92 3.98 -17.57 -4.46
C ASN A 92 4.31 -18.79 -5.31
N GLN A 93 5.46 -18.79 -5.99
CA GLN A 93 5.94 -19.96 -6.73
C GLN A 93 6.24 -21.13 -5.80
N GLN A 94 6.99 -20.89 -4.71
CA GLN A 94 7.28 -21.91 -3.70
C GLN A 94 6.00 -22.50 -3.10
N ASN A 95 5.00 -21.67 -2.79
CA ASN A 95 3.71 -22.14 -2.30
C ASN A 95 3.02 -23.06 -3.32
N ARG A 96 3.02 -22.71 -4.61
CA ARG A 96 2.45 -23.58 -5.66
C ARG A 96 3.15 -24.94 -5.73
N ASP A 97 4.47 -24.96 -5.62
CA ASP A 97 5.24 -26.20 -5.64
C ASP A 97 4.97 -27.07 -4.40
N LEU A 98 4.88 -26.45 -3.22
CA LEU A 98 4.48 -27.13 -1.99
C LEU A 98 3.06 -27.70 -2.08
N PHE A 99 2.11 -26.97 -2.68
CA PHE A 99 0.75 -27.48 -2.90
C PHE A 99 0.74 -28.71 -3.81
N ARG A 100 1.56 -28.73 -4.88
CA ARG A 100 1.71 -29.90 -5.75
C ARG A 100 2.29 -31.10 -4.99
N LYS A 101 3.39 -30.89 -4.27
CA LYS A 101 4.04 -31.97 -3.50
C LYS A 101 3.12 -32.53 -2.41
N ARG A 102 2.33 -31.68 -1.76
CA ARG A 102 1.32 -32.10 -0.79
C ARG A 102 0.23 -32.98 -1.42
N LEU A 103 -0.18 -32.67 -2.66
CA LEU A 103 -1.15 -33.48 -3.39
C LEU A 103 -0.57 -34.85 -3.77
N GLU A 104 0.67 -34.89 -4.25
CA GLU A 104 1.37 -36.14 -4.57
C GLU A 104 1.47 -37.06 -3.35
N LEU A 105 1.93 -36.53 -2.22
CA LEU A 105 2.02 -37.28 -0.96
C LEU A 105 0.65 -37.78 -0.48
N LYS A 106 -0.40 -36.98 -0.66
CA LYS A 106 -1.76 -37.40 -0.32
C LYS A 106 -2.21 -38.59 -1.17
N ASN A 107 -1.94 -38.55 -2.48
CA ASN A 107 -2.28 -39.66 -3.38
C ASN A 107 -1.47 -40.93 -3.05
N GLU A 108 -0.19 -40.80 -2.69
CA GLU A 108 0.62 -41.94 -2.23
C GLU A 108 0.09 -42.52 -0.92
N GLN A 109 -0.31 -41.67 0.02
CA GLN A 109 -0.90 -42.09 1.28
C GLN A 109 -2.22 -42.85 1.07
N GLU A 110 -3.06 -42.42 0.12
CA GLU A 110 -4.29 -43.14 -0.24
C GLU A 110 -3.99 -44.54 -0.79
N LYS A 111 -3.00 -44.70 -1.67
CA LYS A 111 -2.57 -46.02 -2.17
C LYS A 111 -2.09 -46.94 -1.05
N VAL A 112 -1.30 -46.42 -0.11
CA VAL A 112 -0.82 -47.20 1.04
C VAL A 112 -1.98 -47.64 1.91
N ASN A 113 -2.98 -46.77 2.13
CA ASN A 113 -4.17 -47.12 2.90
C ASN A 113 -5.00 -48.22 2.22
N GLU A 114 -5.17 -48.18 0.89
CA GLU A 114 -5.83 -49.25 0.13
C GLU A 114 -5.08 -50.58 0.30
N MET A 115 -3.76 -50.58 0.15
CA MET A 115 -2.93 -51.78 0.35
C MET A 115 -3.04 -52.35 1.78
N LEU A 116 -3.11 -51.49 2.79
CA LEU A 116 -3.29 -51.91 4.18
C LEU A 116 -4.66 -52.58 4.38
N GLN A 117 -5.72 -52.02 3.80
CA GLN A 117 -7.07 -52.59 3.87
C GLN A 117 -7.15 -53.97 3.19
N ASP A 118 -6.48 -54.14 2.05
CA ASP A 118 -6.38 -55.43 1.36
C ASP A 118 -5.62 -56.47 2.19
N MET A 119 -4.49 -56.08 2.79
CA MET A 119 -3.72 -56.97 3.67
C MET A 119 -4.50 -57.38 4.91
N GLU A 120 -5.24 -56.46 5.53
CA GLU A 120 -6.10 -56.77 6.68
C GLU A 120 -7.20 -57.78 6.32
N SER A 121 -7.84 -57.58 5.16
CA SER A 121 -8.85 -58.50 4.62
C SER A 121 -8.25 -59.90 4.38
N HIS A 122 -7.06 -59.97 3.79
CA HIS A 122 -6.36 -61.24 3.57
C HIS A 122 -6.00 -61.94 4.88
N ARG A 123 -5.51 -61.18 5.87
CA ARG A 123 -5.19 -61.69 7.22
C ARG A 123 -6.42 -62.26 7.92
N GLN A 124 -7.58 -61.60 7.82
CA GLN A 124 -8.84 -62.10 8.40
C GLN A 124 -9.30 -63.42 7.74
N HIS A 125 -9.16 -63.54 6.42
CA HIS A 125 -9.48 -64.76 5.69
C HIS A 125 -8.59 -65.94 6.10
N LEU A 126 -7.27 -65.72 6.14
CA LEU A 126 -6.30 -66.70 6.63
C LEU A 126 -6.59 -67.12 8.07
N GLY A 127 -6.86 -66.17 8.96
CA GLY A 127 -7.22 -66.47 10.36
C GLY A 127 -8.51 -67.28 10.48
N THR A 128 -9.46 -67.09 9.58
CA THR A 128 -10.70 -67.90 9.55
C THR A 128 -10.45 -69.32 9.05
N LYS A 129 -9.66 -69.48 7.97
CA LYS A 129 -9.24 -70.81 7.50
C LYS A 129 -8.46 -71.60 8.57
N LEU A 130 -7.55 -70.93 9.27
CA LEU A 130 -6.76 -71.56 10.34
C LEU A 130 -7.65 -72.10 11.47
N ARG A 131 -8.67 -71.33 11.88
CA ARG A 131 -9.65 -71.76 12.90
C ARG A 131 -10.47 -72.97 12.47
N LEU A 132 -10.91 -73.01 11.22
CA LEU A 132 -11.64 -74.15 10.66
C LEU A 132 -10.78 -75.42 10.66
N LEU A 133 -9.55 -75.33 10.14
CA LEU A 133 -8.61 -76.46 10.14
C LEU A 133 -8.31 -76.96 11.57
N THR A 134 -8.12 -76.04 12.51
CA THR A 134 -7.88 -76.40 13.93
C THR A 134 -9.09 -77.13 14.53
N SER A 135 -10.31 -76.67 14.24
CA SER A 135 -11.56 -77.33 14.67
C SER A 135 -11.72 -78.73 14.05
N ASP A 136 -11.38 -78.90 12.77
CA ASP A 136 -11.53 -80.18 12.09
C ASP A 136 -10.51 -81.22 12.60
N CYS A 137 -9.29 -80.81 12.91
CA CYS A 137 -8.32 -81.68 13.60
C CYS A 137 -8.81 -82.15 14.97
N HIS A 138 -9.47 -81.30 15.76
CA HIS A 138 -10.02 -81.69 17.06
C HIS A 138 -11.20 -82.67 16.96
N LYS A 139 -11.90 -82.73 15.82
CA LYS A 139 -13.01 -83.68 15.59
C LYS A 139 -12.55 -85.05 15.11
N LEU A 140 -11.28 -85.18 14.69
CA LEU A 140 -10.69 -86.41 14.16
C LEU A 140 -9.84 -87.16 15.21
N GLN A 141 -9.72 -86.62 16.42
CA GLN A 141 -9.16 -87.27 17.62
C GLN A 141 -10.29 -87.78 18.52
#